data_AF-A0A3L7W4W2-F1
#
_entry.id   AF-A0A3L7W4W2-F1
#
_cell.length_a   1.000
_cell.length_b   1.000
_cell.length_c   1.000
_cell.angle_alpha   90.00
_cell.angle_beta   90.00
_cell.angle_gamma   90.00
#
_symmetry.space_group_name_H-M   'P 1'
#
loop_
_entity.id
_entity.type
_entity.pdbx_description
1 polymer ?
#
loop_
_entity_poly.entity_id
_entity_poly.type
_entity_poly.pdbx_seq_one_letter_code
_entity_poly.pdbx_strand_id
1 'polypeptide(L)'
;MTMNRGRQQKSALVKRLALLADTTAEIGDQEVSRPWAETYVALSLAMLIAHFSNGSATTLAGAAAALLAVVGVDAVRRAEVRGLRPGGELILAGLVGLGGAGAIRLIPTGLALLIVIGITCLILRAVVEWEFRLRQAPGGATHRDRVAALAVSTFMLFGASLGAIALIPGVVTVPNTPSARPDAVGIFAILAVGIANAAMAALLAGRLAHLRDESRSAIVRDALGAAVLNGVASAAFATFGAARLAGPAGLAVLFYAREIWAETPEGERNDSRLVLEILILVIATAAALLWIGVGR
;
A
#
# COMPACT_ATOMS: atom_id res chain seq x y z
N MET A 1 -2.93 -55.09 -10.92
CA MET A 1 -3.37 -53.96 -11.78
C MET A 1 -3.05 -52.59 -11.13
N THR A 2 -1.86 -52.41 -10.55
CA THR A 2 -1.50 -51.25 -9.70
C THR A 2 -0.25 -50.49 -10.16
N MET A 3 0.52 -51.03 -11.12
CA MET A 3 1.78 -50.44 -11.60
C MET A 3 1.64 -49.26 -12.58
N ASN A 4 0.43 -48.99 -13.12
CA ASN A 4 0.25 -47.99 -14.19
C ASN A 4 -0.08 -46.57 -13.68
N ARG A 5 -0.58 -46.43 -12.44
CA ARG A 5 -0.96 -45.12 -11.86
C ARG A 5 0.24 -44.27 -11.46
N GLY A 6 1.31 -44.88 -10.95
CA GLY A 6 2.51 -44.16 -10.53
C GLY A 6 3.30 -43.52 -11.69
N ARG A 7 3.33 -44.17 -12.87
CA ARG A 7 3.94 -43.59 -14.08
C ARG A 7 3.12 -42.45 -14.66
N GLN A 8 1.79 -42.54 -14.63
CA GLN A 8 0.92 -41.45 -15.08
C GLN A 8 0.97 -40.24 -14.15
N GLN A 9 1.03 -40.43 -12.83
CA GLN A 9 1.21 -39.32 -11.88
C GLN A 9 2.57 -38.63 -12.04
N LYS A 10 3.66 -39.38 -12.19
CA LYS A 10 4.98 -38.79 -12.45
C LYS A 10 5.02 -38.02 -13.77
N SER A 11 4.38 -38.55 -14.82
CA SER A 11 4.26 -37.87 -16.11
C SER A 11 3.44 -36.57 -16.01
N ALA A 12 2.34 -36.57 -15.26
CA ALA A 12 1.53 -35.37 -15.03
C ALA A 12 2.26 -34.31 -14.20
N LEU A 13 3.05 -34.73 -13.21
CA LEU A 13 3.83 -33.83 -12.36
C LEU A 13 5.01 -33.22 -13.14
N VAL A 14 5.69 -34.03 -13.96
CA VAL A 14 6.73 -33.55 -14.89
C VAL A 14 6.16 -32.61 -15.94
N LYS A 15 4.98 -32.90 -16.50
CA LYS A 15 4.29 -31.98 -17.42
C LYS A 15 3.90 -30.66 -16.74
N ARG A 16 3.44 -30.69 -15.48
CA ARG A 16 3.14 -29.48 -14.72
C ARG A 16 4.39 -28.67 -14.38
N LEU A 17 5.49 -29.35 -14.04
CA LEU A 17 6.78 -28.70 -13.82
C LEU A 17 7.36 -28.14 -15.11
N ALA A 18 7.16 -28.80 -16.25
CA ALA A 18 7.54 -28.28 -17.56
C ALA A 18 6.70 -27.06 -17.96
N LEU A 19 5.39 -27.06 -17.66
CA LEU A 19 4.51 -25.89 -17.87
C LEU A 19 4.86 -24.71 -16.96
N LEU A 20 5.26 -25.00 -15.70
CA LEU A 20 5.81 -24.01 -14.78
C LEU A 20 7.17 -23.49 -15.24
N ALA A 21 8.02 -24.37 -15.78
CA ALA A 21 9.33 -24.01 -16.33
C ALA A 21 9.18 -23.15 -17.60
N ASP A 22 8.25 -23.49 -18.49
CA ASP A 22 7.92 -22.71 -19.69
C ASP A 22 7.33 -21.35 -19.33
N THR A 23 6.43 -21.28 -18.34
CA THR A 23 5.95 -19.97 -17.85
C THR A 23 7.06 -19.15 -17.19
N THR A 24 8.03 -19.77 -16.51
CA THR A 24 9.22 -19.05 -16.03
C THR A 24 10.21 -18.67 -17.13
N ALA A 25 10.24 -19.40 -18.25
CA ALA A 25 11.05 -19.07 -19.42
C ALA A 25 10.42 -17.92 -20.23
N GLU A 26 9.09 -17.87 -20.35
CA GLU A 26 8.35 -16.72 -20.91
C GLU A 26 8.52 -15.45 -20.07
N ILE A 27 8.65 -15.59 -18.74
CA ILE A 27 8.99 -14.48 -17.84
C ILE A 27 10.44 -13.99 -18.08
N GLY A 28 11.32 -14.86 -18.58
CA GLY A 28 12.72 -14.55 -18.91
C GLY A 28 12.92 -13.78 -20.22
N ASP A 29 11.97 -13.85 -21.15
CA ASP A 29 12.06 -13.25 -22.49
C ASP A 29 11.34 -11.89 -22.63
N GLN A 30 10.66 -11.43 -21.57
CA GLN A 30 10.20 -10.04 -21.54
C GLN A 30 11.37 -9.13 -21.15
N GLU A 31 12.09 -8.62 -22.14
CA GLU A 31 13.01 -7.49 -21.94
C GLU A 31 12.27 -6.40 -21.15
N VAL A 32 12.71 -6.17 -19.91
CA VAL A 32 12.18 -5.08 -19.08
C VAL A 32 12.42 -3.80 -19.85
N SER A 33 11.34 -3.08 -20.18
CA SER A 33 11.48 -1.84 -20.92
C SER A 33 12.43 -0.91 -20.17
N ARG A 34 13.25 -0.16 -20.92
CA ARG A 34 14.24 0.74 -20.32
C ARG A 34 13.66 1.64 -19.21
N PRO A 35 12.46 2.24 -19.35
CA PRO A 35 11.84 3.00 -18.27
C PRO A 35 11.55 2.21 -16.99
N TRP A 36 11.14 0.94 -17.11
CA TRP A 36 10.95 0.06 -15.94
C TRP A 36 12.27 -0.23 -15.24
N ALA A 37 13.32 -0.55 -16.00
CA ALA A 37 14.64 -0.81 -15.44
C ALA A 37 15.19 0.40 -14.68
N GLU A 38 15.11 1.60 -15.28
CA GLU A 38 15.51 2.85 -14.64
C GLU A 38 14.69 3.12 -13.36
N THR A 39 13.38 2.85 -13.39
CA THR A 39 12.50 3.01 -12.22
C THR A 39 12.88 2.06 -11.08
N TYR A 40 13.12 0.78 -11.37
CA TYR A 40 13.51 -0.19 -10.34
C TYR A 40 14.86 0.16 -9.73
N VAL A 41 15.83 0.58 -10.53
CA VAL A 41 17.15 1.00 -10.02
C VAL A 41 17.02 2.22 -9.12
N ALA A 42 16.31 3.26 -9.56
CA ALA A 42 16.12 4.49 -8.78
C ALA A 42 15.39 4.22 -7.45
N LEU A 43 14.31 3.44 -7.49
CA LEU A 43 13.56 3.07 -6.29
C LEU A 43 14.40 2.23 -5.33
N SER A 44 15.09 1.20 -5.85
CA SER A 44 15.96 0.32 -5.03
C SER A 44 17.06 1.12 -4.35
N LEU A 45 17.68 2.07 -5.06
CA LEU A 45 18.70 2.94 -4.49
C LEU A 45 18.13 3.82 -3.38
N ALA A 46 16.95 4.41 -3.57
CA ALA A 46 16.30 5.23 -2.54
C ALA A 46 15.92 4.41 -1.29
N MET A 47 15.45 3.18 -1.48
CA MET A 47 15.16 2.24 -0.39
C MET A 47 16.44 1.86 0.38
N LEU A 48 17.54 1.59 -0.32
CA LEU A 48 18.84 1.33 0.30
C LEU A 48 19.34 2.54 1.09
N ILE A 49 19.21 3.76 0.54
CA ILE A 49 19.53 4.99 1.26
C ILE A 49 18.68 5.09 2.53
N ALA A 50 17.37 4.82 2.46
CA ALA A 50 16.48 4.85 3.62
C ALA A 50 16.88 3.80 4.69
N HIS A 51 17.34 2.62 4.27
CA HIS A 51 17.79 1.56 5.15
C HIS A 51 19.02 1.97 5.98
N PHE A 52 20.00 2.63 5.35
CA PHE A 52 21.24 3.07 6.01
C PHE A 52 21.17 4.47 6.63
N SER A 53 20.08 5.21 6.39
CA SER A 53 19.89 6.54 6.96
C SER A 53 19.49 6.49 8.43
N ASN A 54 19.82 7.54 9.17
CA ASN A 54 19.44 7.72 10.58
C ASN A 54 18.79 9.10 10.80
N GLY A 55 17.97 9.22 11.85
CA GLY A 55 17.33 10.47 12.21
C GLY A 55 16.45 11.03 11.09
N SER A 56 16.43 12.35 10.89
CA SER A 56 15.60 13.01 9.87
C SER A 56 15.97 12.65 8.42
N ALA A 57 17.15 12.08 8.17
CA ALA A 57 17.51 11.63 6.81
C ALA A 57 16.61 10.48 6.34
N THR A 58 16.01 9.71 7.25
CA THR A 58 15.16 8.56 6.90
C THR A 58 13.83 9.01 6.31
N THR A 59 13.23 10.06 6.87
CA THR A 59 11.97 10.60 6.33
C THR A 59 12.18 11.19 4.94
N LEU A 60 13.31 11.88 4.73
CA LEU A 60 13.68 12.41 3.42
C LEU A 60 13.93 11.30 2.40
N ALA A 61 14.63 10.23 2.80
CA ALA A 61 14.86 9.08 1.93
C ALA A 61 13.54 8.36 1.56
N GLY A 62 12.61 8.24 2.50
CA GLY A 62 11.27 7.71 2.25
C GLY A 62 10.45 8.58 1.29
N ALA A 63 10.48 9.90 1.46
CA ALA A 63 9.85 10.85 0.54
C ALA A 63 10.49 10.78 -0.85
N ALA A 64 11.81 10.67 -0.94
CA ALA A 64 12.54 10.48 -2.19
C ALA A 64 12.13 9.18 -2.89
N ALA A 65 12.00 8.07 -2.16
CA ALA A 65 11.54 6.80 -2.72
C ALA A 65 10.12 6.90 -3.31
N ALA A 66 9.21 7.58 -2.60
CA ALA A 66 7.86 7.85 -3.11
C ALA A 66 7.91 8.69 -4.40
N LEU A 67 8.66 9.80 -4.40
CA LEU A 67 8.77 10.69 -5.57
C LEU A 67 9.44 10.00 -6.77
N LEU A 68 10.49 9.22 -6.55
CA LEU A 68 11.18 8.47 -7.62
C LEU A 68 10.28 7.39 -8.21
N ALA A 69 9.45 6.72 -7.39
CA ALA A 69 8.45 5.79 -7.90
C ALA A 69 7.41 6.53 -8.78
N VAL A 70 6.94 7.72 -8.36
CA VAL A 70 6.02 8.55 -9.16
C VAL A 70 6.66 8.96 -10.50
N VAL A 71 7.87 9.49 -10.46
CA VAL A 71 8.58 9.97 -11.67
C VAL A 71 8.88 8.81 -12.61
N GLY A 72 9.31 7.66 -12.09
CA GLY A 72 9.58 6.47 -12.87
C GLY A 72 8.32 5.92 -13.53
N VAL A 73 7.21 5.82 -12.78
CA VAL A 73 5.92 5.36 -13.33
C VAL A 73 5.36 6.36 -14.36
N ASP A 74 5.57 7.66 -14.19
CA ASP A 74 5.20 8.63 -15.21
C ASP A 74 6.03 8.49 -16.49
N ALA A 75 7.31 8.12 -16.37
CA ALA A 75 8.15 7.79 -17.53
C ALA A 75 7.68 6.51 -18.23
N VAL A 76 7.38 5.45 -17.47
CA VAL A 76 6.79 4.20 -18.00
C VAL A 76 5.48 4.48 -18.73
N ARG A 77 4.55 5.23 -18.10
CA ARG A 77 3.26 5.62 -18.70
C ARG A 77 3.46 6.28 -20.07
N ARG A 78 4.36 7.27 -20.15
CA ARG A 78 4.65 8.00 -21.40
C ARG A 78 5.24 7.10 -22.48
N ALA A 79 6.03 6.10 -22.10
CA ALA A 79 6.68 5.18 -23.03
C ALA A 79 5.75 4.08 -23.53
N GLU A 80 5.01 3.43 -22.63
CA GLU A 80 4.24 2.21 -22.91
C GLU A 80 2.78 2.48 -23.26
N VAL A 81 2.17 3.54 -22.71
CA VAL A 81 0.75 3.87 -22.92
C VAL A 81 0.59 5.32 -23.39
N ARG A 82 0.92 5.55 -24.66
CA ARG A 82 0.84 6.89 -25.27
C ARG A 82 -0.58 7.44 -25.23
N GLY A 83 -0.72 8.69 -24.78
CA GLY A 83 -2.00 9.42 -24.75
C GLY A 83 -2.83 9.23 -23.48
N LEU A 84 -2.50 8.26 -22.62
CA LEU A 84 -3.17 8.11 -21.32
C LEU A 84 -2.78 9.27 -20.40
N ARG A 85 -3.73 10.06 -19.90
CA ARG A 85 -3.43 11.16 -18.95
C ARG A 85 -2.90 10.62 -17.61
N PRO A 86 -2.13 11.39 -16.83
CA PRO A 86 -1.81 11.03 -15.45
C PRO A 86 -3.06 10.71 -14.63
N GLY A 87 -3.01 9.68 -13.81
CA GLY A 87 -4.14 9.23 -12.97
C GLY A 87 -3.70 8.55 -11.68
N GLY A 88 -4.50 7.58 -11.23
CA GLY A 88 -4.31 6.90 -9.96
C GLY A 88 -3.01 6.09 -9.84
N GLU A 89 -2.39 5.72 -10.96
CA GLU A 89 -1.12 4.98 -10.99
C GLU A 89 0.00 5.73 -10.27
N LEU A 90 0.00 7.06 -10.34
CA LEU A 90 1.03 7.89 -9.71
C LEU A 90 0.86 7.88 -8.19
N ILE A 91 -0.39 7.96 -7.71
CA ILE A 91 -0.68 7.89 -6.28
C ILE A 91 -0.24 6.52 -5.74
N LEU A 92 -0.63 5.44 -6.42
CA LEU A 92 -0.28 4.08 -6.03
C LEU A 92 1.25 3.85 -6.07
N ALA A 93 1.94 4.37 -7.09
CA ALA A 93 3.39 4.29 -7.18
C ALA A 93 4.09 4.97 -6.00
N GLY A 94 3.65 6.18 -5.64
CA GLY A 94 4.18 6.89 -4.48
C GLY A 94 3.97 6.13 -3.17
N LEU A 95 2.80 5.52 -2.99
CA LEU A 95 2.49 4.70 -1.80
C LEU A 95 3.33 3.42 -1.74
N VAL A 96 3.55 2.74 -2.87
CA VAL A 96 4.44 1.57 -2.94
C VAL A 96 5.88 1.99 -2.61
N GLY A 97 6.36 3.10 -3.14
CA GLY A 97 7.69 3.62 -2.85
C GLY A 97 7.87 3.96 -1.37
N LEU A 98 6.90 4.63 -0.76
CA LEU A 98 6.88 4.95 0.67
C LEU A 98 6.85 3.68 1.54
N GLY A 99 5.95 2.75 1.21
CA GLY A 99 5.79 1.48 1.91
C GLY A 99 7.06 0.62 1.84
N GLY A 100 7.66 0.50 0.66
CA GLY A 100 8.92 -0.21 0.45
C GLY A 100 10.07 0.40 1.25
N ALA A 101 10.23 1.73 1.19
CA ALA A 101 11.29 2.44 1.91
C ALA A 101 11.18 2.31 3.44
N GLY A 102 9.96 2.20 3.99
CA GLY A 102 9.82 1.89 5.42
C GLY A 102 9.96 0.40 5.74
N ALA A 103 9.46 -0.49 4.89
CA ALA A 103 9.57 -1.93 5.08
C ALA A 103 11.03 -2.40 5.14
N ILE A 104 11.89 -1.89 4.26
CA ILE A 104 13.31 -2.26 4.22
C ILE A 104 14.05 -1.88 5.50
N ARG A 105 13.59 -0.87 6.25
CA ARG A 105 14.20 -0.49 7.54
C ARG A 105 13.95 -1.52 8.64
N LEU A 106 12.86 -2.28 8.55
CA LEU A 106 12.49 -3.25 9.57
C LEU A 106 13.26 -4.57 9.44
N ILE A 107 14.05 -4.71 8.37
CA ILE A 107 14.67 -5.97 7.96
C ILE A 107 16.17 -5.89 8.22
N PRO A 108 16.78 -6.87 8.91
CA PRO A 108 18.23 -6.93 9.05
C PRO A 108 18.95 -6.96 7.70
N THR A 109 20.17 -6.43 7.65
CA THR A 109 21.02 -6.51 6.45
C THR A 109 21.26 -7.97 6.04
N GLY A 110 21.11 -8.26 4.75
CA GLY A 110 21.31 -9.61 4.21
C GLY A 110 20.36 -9.94 3.06
N LEU A 111 20.20 -11.23 2.78
CA LEU A 111 19.41 -11.71 1.64
C LEU A 111 17.92 -11.30 1.71
N ALA A 112 17.37 -11.18 2.92
CA ALA A 112 16.00 -10.72 3.13
C ALA A 112 15.76 -9.29 2.61
N LEU A 113 16.79 -8.44 2.64
CA LEU A 113 16.72 -7.08 2.11
C LEU A 113 16.52 -7.08 0.59
N LEU A 114 17.26 -7.93 -0.13
CA LEU A 114 17.10 -8.09 -1.58
C LEU A 114 15.73 -8.65 -1.94
N ILE A 115 15.22 -9.60 -1.15
CA ILE A 115 13.87 -10.15 -1.33
C ILE A 115 12.82 -9.04 -1.23
N VAL A 116 12.93 -8.14 -0.25
CA VAL A 116 11.94 -7.07 -0.08
C VAL A 116 12.05 -6.00 -1.16
N ILE A 117 13.25 -5.65 -1.61
CA ILE A 117 13.41 -4.80 -2.81
C ILE A 117 12.71 -5.44 -4.01
N GLY A 118 12.95 -6.74 -4.25
CA GLY A 118 12.32 -7.48 -5.34
C GLY A 118 10.80 -7.49 -5.24
N ILE A 119 10.25 -7.82 -4.06
CA ILE A 119 8.81 -7.82 -3.81
C ILE A 119 8.22 -6.42 -4.02
N THR A 120 8.86 -5.36 -3.53
CA THR A 120 8.39 -3.98 -3.75
C THR A 120 8.35 -3.63 -5.23
N CYS A 121 9.37 -3.99 -6.01
CA CYS A 121 9.39 -3.75 -7.45
C CYS A 121 8.29 -4.56 -8.18
N LEU A 122 8.05 -5.81 -7.77
CA LEU A 122 6.98 -6.64 -8.32
C LEU A 122 5.60 -6.07 -7.99
N ILE A 123 5.37 -5.61 -6.75
CA ILE A 123 4.13 -4.94 -6.35
C ILE A 123 3.93 -3.66 -7.16
N LEU A 124 4.97 -2.83 -7.31
CA LEU A 124 4.91 -1.61 -8.12
C LEU A 124 4.45 -1.93 -9.53
N ARG A 125 5.10 -2.91 -10.17
CA ARG A 125 4.76 -3.35 -11.52
C ARG A 125 3.32 -3.83 -11.63
N ALA A 126 2.94 -4.77 -10.77
CA ALA A 126 1.62 -5.39 -10.79
C ALA A 126 0.49 -4.37 -10.62
N VAL A 127 0.66 -3.42 -9.70
CA VAL A 127 -0.35 -2.39 -9.40
C VAL A 127 -0.47 -1.38 -10.54
N VAL A 128 0.65 -0.94 -11.10
CA VAL A 128 0.67 0.01 -12.22
C VAL A 128 0.09 -0.60 -13.49
N GLU A 129 0.49 -1.82 -13.84
CA GLU A 129 -0.06 -2.54 -15.00
C GLU A 129 -1.55 -2.84 -14.80
N TRP A 130 -1.98 -3.16 -13.58
CA TRP A 130 -3.40 -3.31 -13.25
C TRP A 130 -4.16 -1.99 -13.46
N GLU A 131 -3.63 -0.86 -12.99
CA GLU A 131 -4.26 0.46 -13.18
C GLU A 131 -4.32 0.87 -14.66
N PHE A 132 -3.26 0.61 -15.43
CA PHE A 132 -3.27 0.86 -16.87
C PHE A 132 -4.34 0.06 -17.59
N ARG A 133 -4.49 -1.24 -17.25
CA ARG A 133 -5.56 -2.08 -17.80
C ARG A 133 -6.94 -1.57 -17.43
N LEU A 134 -7.13 -1.20 -16.16
CA LEU A 134 -8.39 -0.65 -15.67
C LEU A 134 -8.79 0.61 -16.47
N ARG A 135 -7.83 1.50 -16.72
CA ARG A 135 -8.09 2.79 -17.40
C ARG A 135 -8.22 2.67 -18.92
N GLN A 136 -7.74 1.58 -19.51
CA GLN A 136 -7.88 1.28 -20.94
C GLN A 136 -9.10 0.42 -21.26
N ALA A 137 -9.80 -0.10 -20.24
CA ALA A 137 -10.95 -0.97 -20.43
C ALA A 137 -12.07 -0.28 -21.24
N PRO A 138 -12.54 -0.87 -22.35
CA PRO A 138 -13.65 -0.31 -23.13
C PRO A 138 -14.92 -0.30 -22.28
N GLY A 139 -15.52 0.87 -22.06
CA GLY A 139 -16.76 1.02 -21.27
C GLY A 139 -16.60 1.55 -19.84
N GLY A 140 -15.38 1.84 -19.39
CA GLY A 140 -15.11 2.39 -18.06
C GLY A 140 -15.06 1.33 -16.94
N ALA A 141 -14.81 1.77 -15.70
CA ALA A 141 -14.63 0.87 -14.57
C ALA A 141 -15.95 0.20 -14.14
N THR A 142 -15.99 -1.13 -14.18
CA THR A 142 -17.15 -1.91 -13.72
C THR A 142 -17.28 -1.86 -12.20
N HIS A 143 -18.43 -2.28 -11.64
CA HIS A 143 -18.60 -2.39 -10.19
C HIS A 143 -17.54 -3.30 -9.56
N ARG A 144 -17.21 -4.43 -10.20
CA ARG A 144 -16.16 -5.35 -9.75
C ARG A 144 -14.79 -4.66 -9.71
N ASP A 145 -14.51 -3.81 -10.69
CA ASP A 145 -13.25 -3.06 -10.74
C ASP A 145 -13.16 -2.00 -9.65
N ARG A 146 -14.27 -1.36 -9.30
CA ARG A 146 -14.34 -0.41 -8.17
C ARG A 146 -14.08 -1.10 -6.84
N VAL A 147 -14.69 -2.27 -6.61
CA VAL A 147 -14.43 -3.10 -5.42
C VAL A 147 -12.95 -3.53 -5.37
N ALA A 148 -12.38 -3.95 -6.50
CA ALA A 148 -10.95 -4.28 -6.58
C ALA A 148 -10.07 -3.04 -6.32
N ALA A 149 -10.44 -1.87 -6.85
CA ALA A 149 -9.74 -0.61 -6.62
C ALA A 149 -9.77 -0.19 -5.16
N LEU A 150 -10.90 -0.41 -4.47
CA LEU A 150 -11.02 -0.19 -3.03
C LEU A 150 -10.09 -1.13 -2.27
N ALA A 151 -10.11 -2.43 -2.56
CA ALA A 151 -9.25 -3.41 -1.91
C ALA A 151 -7.75 -3.09 -2.09
N VAL A 152 -7.33 -2.77 -3.33
CA VAL A 152 -5.95 -2.36 -3.64
C VAL A 152 -5.59 -1.07 -2.90
N SER A 153 -6.46 -0.07 -2.88
CA SER A 153 -6.22 1.21 -2.18
C SER A 153 -6.05 1.00 -0.68
N THR A 154 -6.91 0.20 -0.06
CA THR A 154 -6.83 -0.15 1.36
C THR A 154 -5.53 -0.88 1.69
N PHE A 155 -5.13 -1.85 0.86
CA PHE A 155 -3.88 -2.58 1.04
C PHE A 155 -2.65 -1.66 0.88
N MET A 156 -2.69 -0.73 -0.09
CA MET A 156 -1.63 0.26 -0.29
C MET A 156 -1.56 1.26 0.86
N LEU A 157 -2.70 1.72 1.37
CA LEU A 157 -2.76 2.59 2.54
C LEU A 157 -2.15 1.90 3.76
N PHE A 158 -2.47 0.63 3.99
CA PHE A 158 -1.90 -0.16 5.08
C PHE A 158 -0.37 -0.23 4.98
N GLY A 159 0.15 -0.65 3.82
CA GLY A 159 1.59 -0.78 3.60
C GLY A 159 2.33 0.56 3.69
N ALA A 160 1.77 1.62 3.12
CA ALA A 160 2.34 2.96 3.16
C ALA A 160 2.28 3.57 4.57
N SER A 161 1.21 3.31 5.34
CA SER A 161 1.09 3.72 6.75
C SER A 161 2.15 3.05 7.62
N LEU A 162 2.36 1.74 7.45
CA LEU A 162 3.47 1.02 8.08
C LEU A 162 4.82 1.63 7.70
N GLY A 163 4.99 1.92 6.41
CA GLY A 163 6.22 2.54 5.90
C GLY A 163 6.49 3.89 6.55
N ALA A 164 5.49 4.77 6.59
CA ALA A 164 5.57 6.10 7.20
C ALA A 164 5.99 6.02 8.67
N ILE A 165 5.35 5.14 9.44
CA ILE A 165 5.67 4.91 10.85
C ILE A 165 7.11 4.40 11.03
N ALA A 166 7.58 3.52 10.16
CA ALA A 166 8.96 3.04 10.18
C ALA A 166 9.99 4.10 9.75
N LEU A 167 9.58 5.10 8.97
CA LEU A 167 10.45 6.17 8.46
C LEU A 167 10.56 7.35 9.43
N ILE A 168 9.56 7.59 10.29
CA ILE A 168 9.53 8.70 11.24
C ILE A 168 10.34 8.35 12.50
N PRO A 169 11.38 9.14 12.84
CA PRO A 169 12.21 8.90 14.02
C PRO A 169 11.38 8.90 15.32
N GLY A 170 11.70 7.98 16.22
CA GLY A 170 11.08 7.91 17.55
C GLY A 170 9.74 7.17 17.62
N VAL A 171 9.21 6.64 16.50
CA VAL A 171 7.95 5.87 16.50
C VAL A 171 8.20 4.36 16.58
N VAL A 172 9.21 3.86 15.85
CA VAL A 172 9.58 2.44 15.81
C VAL A 172 11.06 2.30 16.19
N THR A 173 11.36 1.40 17.13
CA THR A 173 12.73 0.94 17.39
C THR A 173 13.17 0.02 16.25
N VAL A 174 14.27 0.38 15.61
CA VAL A 174 14.84 -0.33 14.46
C VAL A 174 15.88 -1.34 14.98
N PRO A 175 16.02 -2.52 14.35
CA PRO A 175 17.12 -3.43 14.68
C PRO A 175 18.48 -2.71 14.61
N ASN A 176 19.40 -3.01 15.53
CA ASN A 176 20.75 -2.45 15.64
C ASN A 176 20.88 -0.98 16.11
N THR A 177 19.81 -0.34 16.57
CA THR A 177 19.93 0.89 17.38
C THR A 177 19.88 0.56 18.87
N PRO A 178 20.83 1.04 19.69
CA PRO A 178 20.73 0.90 21.14
C PRO A 178 19.56 1.76 21.64
N SER A 179 18.38 1.16 21.78
CA SER A 179 17.23 1.87 22.37
C SER A 179 17.32 1.80 23.89
N ALA A 180 17.70 2.92 24.49
CA ALA A 180 17.43 3.21 25.88
C ALA A 180 15.92 3.47 26.02
N ARG A 181 15.17 2.49 26.56
CA ARG A 181 13.76 2.59 27.00
C ARG A 181 12.73 2.92 25.89
N PRO A 182 11.46 2.49 26.01
CA PRO A 182 10.39 3.08 25.21
C PRO A 182 10.18 4.53 25.66
N ASP A 183 10.89 5.46 25.04
CA ASP A 183 10.63 6.89 25.23
C ASP A 183 9.25 7.23 24.67
N ALA A 184 8.56 8.17 25.32
CA ALA A 184 7.28 8.68 24.85
C ALA A 184 7.44 9.23 23.42
N VAL A 185 6.55 8.84 22.51
CA VAL A 185 6.56 9.34 21.13
C VAL A 185 6.41 10.86 21.18
N GLY A 186 7.43 11.58 20.71
CA GLY A 186 7.43 13.04 20.73
C GLY A 186 6.29 13.63 19.89
N ILE A 187 5.76 14.79 20.30
CA ILE A 187 4.61 15.43 19.65
C ILE A 187 4.80 15.65 18.14
N PHE A 188 6.02 15.96 17.70
CA PHE A 188 6.34 16.12 16.28
C PHE A 188 6.23 14.81 15.49
N ALA A 189 6.56 13.67 16.10
CA ALA A 189 6.41 12.37 15.47
C ALA A 189 4.93 11.97 15.37
N ILE A 190 4.12 12.27 16.39
CA ILE A 190 2.66 12.09 16.37
C ILE A 190 2.04 12.91 15.23
N LEU A 191 2.40 14.20 15.13
CA LEU A 191 1.92 15.08 14.07
C LEU A 191 2.38 14.61 12.69
N ALA A 192 3.64 14.19 12.53
CA ALA A 192 4.15 13.67 11.26
C ALA A 192 3.40 12.41 10.81
N VAL A 193 3.13 11.48 11.72
CA VAL A 193 2.35 10.26 11.47
C VAL A 193 0.91 10.62 11.07
N GLY A 194 0.28 11.55 11.78
CA GLY A 194 -1.06 12.04 11.46
C GLY A 194 -1.14 12.71 10.07
N ILE A 195 -0.23 13.63 9.78
CA ILE A 195 -0.18 14.34 8.49
C ILE A 195 0.08 13.38 7.33
N ALA A 196 1.01 12.44 7.49
CA ALA A 196 1.30 11.45 6.46
C ALA A 196 0.06 10.62 6.13
N ASN A 197 -0.62 10.07 7.15
CA ASN A 197 -1.82 9.25 6.95
C ASN A 197 -3.01 10.05 6.43
N ALA A 198 -3.14 11.32 6.84
CA ALA A 198 -4.14 12.24 6.29
C ALA A 198 -3.92 12.44 4.78
N ALA A 199 -2.68 12.72 4.36
CA ALA A 199 -2.35 12.94 2.96
C ALA A 199 -2.57 11.68 2.11
N MET A 200 -2.12 10.51 2.58
CA MET A 200 -2.30 9.24 1.88
C MET A 200 -3.78 8.90 1.70
N ALA A 201 -4.59 9.04 2.76
CA ALA A 201 -6.02 8.79 2.70
C ALA A 201 -6.75 9.78 1.78
N ALA A 202 -6.37 11.07 1.82
CA ALA A 202 -6.96 12.10 0.95
C ALA A 202 -6.74 11.79 -0.53
N LEU A 203 -5.51 11.39 -0.89
CA LEU A 203 -5.14 11.04 -2.27
C LEU A 203 -5.93 9.80 -2.75
N LEU A 204 -6.04 8.78 -1.90
CA LEU A 204 -6.78 7.55 -2.25
C LEU A 204 -8.29 7.76 -2.33
N ALA A 205 -8.89 8.51 -1.41
CA ALA A 205 -10.31 8.84 -1.47
C ALA A 205 -10.62 9.71 -2.71
N GLY A 206 -9.77 10.71 -3.00
CA GLY A 206 -9.89 11.51 -4.21
C GLY A 206 -9.80 10.66 -5.49
N ARG A 207 -8.90 9.65 -5.51
CA ARG A 207 -8.82 8.67 -6.59
C ARG A 207 -10.11 7.85 -6.72
N LEU A 208 -10.65 7.31 -5.63
CA LEU A 208 -11.86 6.48 -5.65
C LEU A 208 -13.10 7.29 -6.06
N ALA A 209 -13.23 8.53 -5.58
CA ALA A 209 -14.31 9.45 -6.00
C ALA A 209 -14.21 9.80 -7.49
N HIS A 210 -12.99 9.93 -8.03
CA HIS A 210 -12.80 10.12 -9.47
C HIS A 210 -13.25 8.90 -10.30
N LEU A 211 -12.99 7.67 -9.81
CA LEU A 211 -13.46 6.44 -10.47
C LEU A 211 -14.99 6.29 -10.46
N ARG A 212 -15.66 6.95 -9.51
CA ARG A 212 -17.13 7.02 -9.41
C ARG A 212 -17.75 8.09 -10.33
N ASP A 213 -16.92 8.86 -11.05
CA ASP A 213 -17.34 9.99 -11.89
C ASP A 213 -18.08 11.10 -11.10
N GLU A 214 -17.63 11.34 -9.87
CA GLU A 214 -18.24 12.36 -9.02
C GLU A 214 -17.83 13.79 -9.42
N SER A 215 -18.69 14.75 -9.05
CA SER A 215 -18.39 16.17 -9.21
C SER A 215 -17.12 16.59 -8.44
N ARG A 216 -16.42 17.61 -8.94
CA ARG A 216 -15.16 18.09 -8.33
C ARG A 216 -15.31 18.50 -6.85
N SER A 217 -16.45 19.08 -6.48
CA SER A 217 -16.74 19.44 -5.08
C SER A 217 -16.91 18.21 -4.19
N ALA A 218 -17.55 17.16 -4.70
CA ALA A 218 -17.71 15.90 -3.99
C ALA A 218 -16.37 15.18 -3.80
N ILE A 219 -15.51 15.16 -4.84
CA ILE A 219 -14.13 14.64 -4.74
C ILE A 219 -13.34 15.35 -3.64
N VAL A 220 -13.38 16.69 -3.59
CA VAL A 220 -12.64 17.46 -2.58
C VAL A 220 -13.19 17.19 -1.17
N ARG A 221 -14.50 17.16 -1.02
CA ARG A 221 -15.15 16.81 0.26
C ARG A 221 -14.76 15.41 0.71
N ASP A 222 -14.71 14.45 -0.21
CA ASP A 222 -14.36 13.08 0.10
C ASP A 222 -12.86 12.93 0.42
N ALA A 223 -11.97 13.63 -0.30
CA ALA A 223 -10.56 13.67 0.07
C ALA A 223 -10.35 14.27 1.48
N LEU A 224 -11.00 15.39 1.79
CA LEU A 224 -10.88 16.05 3.09
C LEU A 224 -11.46 15.21 4.23
N GLY A 225 -12.61 14.55 4.02
CA GLY A 225 -13.19 13.64 5.02
C GLY A 225 -12.26 12.47 5.35
N ALA A 226 -11.60 11.88 4.34
CA ALA A 226 -10.61 10.82 4.55
C ALA A 226 -9.41 11.35 5.34
N ALA A 227 -8.94 12.53 4.97
CA ALA A 227 -7.78 13.17 5.56
C ALA A 227 -7.98 13.39 7.06
N VAL A 228 -9.11 13.99 7.43
CA VAL A 228 -9.44 14.28 8.83
C VAL A 228 -9.59 12.98 9.61
N LEU A 229 -10.37 12.02 9.10
CA LEU A 229 -10.61 10.75 9.80
C LEU A 229 -9.31 9.98 10.04
N ASN A 230 -8.52 9.75 8.99
CA ASN A 230 -7.29 8.98 9.10
C ASN A 230 -6.19 9.74 9.84
N GLY A 231 -6.09 11.06 9.66
CA GLY A 231 -5.11 11.88 10.35
C GLY A 231 -5.34 11.90 11.86
N VAL A 232 -6.57 12.13 12.29
CA VAL A 232 -6.94 12.14 13.72
C VAL A 232 -6.79 10.75 14.32
N ALA A 233 -7.31 9.71 13.66
CA ALA A 233 -7.18 8.33 14.14
C ALA A 233 -5.70 7.92 14.26
N SER A 234 -4.88 8.31 13.28
CA SER A 234 -3.46 7.99 13.25
C SER A 234 -2.68 8.70 14.36
N ALA A 235 -2.95 9.99 14.58
CA ALA A 235 -2.39 10.74 15.69
C ALA A 235 -2.82 10.15 17.05
N ALA A 236 -4.07 9.74 17.19
CA ALA A 236 -4.56 9.06 18.38
C ALA A 236 -3.84 7.72 18.61
N PHE A 237 -3.73 6.87 17.59
CA PHE A 237 -3.00 5.60 17.70
C PHE A 237 -1.53 5.79 18.08
N ALA A 238 -0.87 6.80 17.50
CA ALA A 238 0.50 7.15 17.86
C ALA A 238 0.61 7.65 19.31
N THR A 239 -0.37 8.41 19.79
CA THR A 239 -0.43 8.90 21.18
C THR A 239 -0.63 7.76 22.18
N PHE A 240 -1.53 6.82 21.89
CA PHE A 240 -1.85 5.70 22.79
C PHE A 240 -0.89 4.50 22.67
N GLY A 241 0.16 4.60 21.86
CA GLY A 241 1.13 3.53 21.67
C GLY A 241 0.51 2.25 21.10
N ALA A 242 -0.61 2.35 20.37
CA ALA A 242 -1.26 1.21 19.75
C ALA A 242 -0.21 0.38 19.00
N ALA A 243 -0.18 -0.94 19.25
CA ALA A 243 0.91 -1.80 18.80
C ALA A 243 1.25 -1.53 17.32
N ARG A 244 2.54 -1.44 17.02
CA ARG A 244 3.10 -0.89 15.75
C ARG A 244 2.44 -1.39 14.45
N LEU A 245 1.85 -2.58 14.44
CA LEU A 245 1.11 -3.16 13.30
C LEU A 245 -0.40 -2.88 13.34
N ALA A 246 -0.93 -2.73 14.54
CA ALA A 246 -2.33 -2.63 14.84
C ALA A 246 -2.86 -1.24 14.40
N GLY A 247 -2.14 -0.14 14.69
CA GLY A 247 -2.53 1.21 14.25
C GLY A 247 -2.77 1.33 12.74
N PRO A 248 -1.81 0.95 11.88
CA PRO A 248 -1.99 0.91 10.43
C PRO A 248 -3.14 0.01 9.96
N ALA A 249 -3.35 -1.14 10.58
CA ALA A 249 -4.48 -2.01 10.27
C ALA A 249 -5.81 -1.32 10.59
N GLY A 250 -5.89 -0.65 11.74
CA GLY A 250 -7.03 0.17 12.14
C GLY A 250 -7.35 1.28 11.14
N LEU A 251 -6.33 1.97 10.65
CA LEU A 251 -6.49 3.02 9.62
C LEU A 251 -6.99 2.46 8.30
N ALA A 252 -6.45 1.33 7.85
CA ALA A 252 -6.90 0.66 6.64
C ALA A 252 -8.37 0.24 6.75
N VAL A 253 -8.79 -0.29 7.90
CA VAL A 253 -10.19 -0.62 8.16
C VAL A 253 -11.09 0.61 8.22
N LEU A 254 -10.66 1.69 8.89
CA LEU A 254 -11.41 2.95 8.94
C LEU A 254 -11.60 3.55 7.55
N PHE A 255 -10.54 3.56 6.74
CA PHE A 255 -10.60 3.99 5.35
C PHE A 255 -11.57 3.12 4.54
N TYR A 256 -11.46 1.80 4.65
CA TYR A 256 -12.34 0.86 3.95
C TYR A 256 -13.81 1.05 4.33
N ALA A 257 -14.12 1.10 5.62
CA ALA A 257 -15.48 1.29 6.13
C ALA A 257 -16.07 2.62 5.67
N ARG A 258 -15.24 3.66 5.65
CA ARG A 258 -15.64 4.99 5.22
C ARG A 258 -15.94 5.07 3.71
N GLU A 259 -15.14 4.41 2.88
CA GLU A 259 -15.38 4.38 1.44
C GLU A 259 -16.61 3.53 1.08
N ILE A 260 -16.88 2.43 1.79
CA ILE A 260 -18.14 1.68 1.65
C ILE A 260 -19.35 2.58 1.93
N TRP A 261 -19.28 3.35 3.02
CA TRP A 261 -20.34 4.29 3.37
C TRP A 261 -20.53 5.38 2.30
N ALA A 262 -19.44 5.89 1.74
CA ALA A 262 -19.47 6.90 0.68
C ALA A 262 -20.15 6.37 -0.59
N GLU A 263 -19.88 5.11 -0.96
CA GLU A 263 -20.48 4.43 -2.11
C GLU A 263 -21.98 4.13 -1.96
N THR A 264 -22.51 4.09 -0.74
CA THR A 264 -23.91 3.73 -0.48
C THR A 264 -24.86 4.88 -0.85
N PRO A 265 -25.97 4.64 -1.59
CA PRO A 265 -26.99 5.67 -1.92
C PRO A 265 -27.61 6.32 -0.68
N GLU A 266 -27.97 7.60 -0.74
CA GLU A 266 -28.45 8.37 0.42
C GLU A 266 -29.69 7.77 1.12
N GLY A 267 -30.57 7.08 0.38
CA GLY A 267 -31.73 6.38 0.94
C GLY A 267 -31.40 5.08 1.68
N GLU A 268 -30.26 4.46 1.39
CA GLU A 268 -29.80 3.19 1.98
C GLU A 268 -28.72 3.40 3.05
N ARG A 269 -28.12 4.59 3.15
CA ARG A 269 -27.15 4.93 4.20
C ARG A 269 -27.72 4.77 5.61
N ASN A 270 -29.03 4.95 5.78
CA ASN A 270 -29.69 4.80 7.08
C ASN A 270 -30.20 3.36 7.33
N ASP A 271 -29.82 2.40 6.48
CA ASP A 271 -30.09 0.99 6.74
C ASP A 271 -29.32 0.56 8.00
N SER A 272 -30.08 0.21 9.05
CA SER A 272 -29.58 -0.26 10.33
C SER A 272 -28.57 -1.40 10.19
N ARG A 273 -28.70 -2.23 9.14
CA ARG A 273 -27.79 -3.36 8.89
C ARG A 273 -26.40 -2.88 8.46
N LEU A 274 -26.32 -1.94 7.54
CA LEU A 274 -25.06 -1.35 7.07
C LEU A 274 -24.35 -0.59 8.20
N VAL A 275 -25.11 0.21 8.94
CA VAL A 275 -24.62 0.95 10.11
C VAL A 275 -24.05 -0.03 11.13
N LEU A 276 -24.76 -1.12 11.41
CA LEU A 276 -24.34 -2.14 12.36
C LEU A 276 -23.11 -2.92 11.85
N GLU A 277 -23.01 -3.20 10.55
CA GLU A 277 -21.84 -3.88 9.96
C GLU A 277 -20.57 -3.02 10.07
N ILE A 278 -20.66 -1.73 9.73
CA ILE A 278 -19.56 -0.77 9.88
C ILE A 278 -19.21 -0.59 11.37
N LEU A 279 -20.22 -0.44 12.23
CA LEU A 279 -20.04 -0.28 13.66
C LEU A 279 -19.35 -1.51 14.27
N ILE A 280 -19.78 -2.73 13.90
CA ILE A 280 -19.13 -3.97 14.32
C ILE A 280 -17.71 -4.05 13.80
N LEU A 281 -17.44 -3.72 12.54
CA LEU A 281 -16.09 -3.75 11.98
C LEU A 281 -15.15 -2.80 12.73
N VAL A 282 -15.62 -1.58 13.02
CA VAL A 282 -14.86 -0.57 13.78
C VAL A 282 -14.65 -1.01 15.22
N ILE A 283 -15.69 -1.51 15.91
CA ILE A 283 -15.60 -1.99 17.29
C ILE A 283 -14.70 -3.23 17.38
N ALA A 284 -14.83 -4.20 16.46
CA ALA A 284 -14.01 -5.40 16.43
C ALA A 284 -12.54 -5.04 16.19
N THR A 285 -12.28 -4.08 15.32
CA THR A 285 -10.92 -3.57 15.07
C THR A 285 -10.39 -2.84 16.30
N ALA A 286 -11.18 -1.97 16.93
CA ALA A 286 -10.82 -1.29 18.18
C ALA A 286 -10.55 -2.28 19.33
N ALA A 287 -11.35 -3.33 19.45
CA ALA A 287 -11.18 -4.39 20.44
C ALA A 287 -9.92 -5.23 20.17
N ALA A 288 -9.64 -5.58 18.91
CA ALA A 288 -8.41 -6.27 18.52
C ALA A 288 -7.17 -5.41 18.80
N LEU A 289 -7.25 -4.11 18.52
CA LEU A 289 -6.22 -3.11 18.82
C LEU A 289 -5.94 -3.02 20.32
N LEU A 290 -7.01 -2.91 21.12
CA LEU A 290 -6.94 -2.85 22.58
C LEU A 290 -6.38 -4.15 23.15
N TRP A 291 -6.80 -5.31 22.65
CA TRP A 291 -6.28 -6.60 23.10
C TRP A 291 -4.79 -6.77 22.83
N ILE A 292 -4.33 -6.41 21.63
CA ILE A 292 -2.90 -6.45 21.26
C ILE A 292 -2.09 -5.40 22.05
N GLY A 293 -2.69 -4.26 22.38
CA GLY A 293 -2.09 -3.21 23.21
C GLY A 293 -2.01 -3.56 24.71
N VAL A 294 -2.98 -4.31 25.24
CA VAL A 294 -3.05 -4.75 26.65
C VAL A 294 -2.24 -6.02 26.90
N GLY A 295 -2.02 -6.85 25.88
CA GLY A 295 -1.21 -8.07 25.98
C GLY A 295 0.31 -7.87 25.99
N ARG A 296 0.80 -6.66 26.28
CA ARG A 296 2.22 -6.30 26.38
C ARG A 296 2.57 -5.75 27.75
#